data_AF-A0A941LNB3-F1
#
_entry.id   AF-A0A941LNB3-F1
#
_cell.length_a   1.000
_cell.length_b   1.000
_cell.length_c   1.000
_cell.angle_alpha   90.00
_cell.angle_beta   90.00
_cell.angle_gamma   90.00
#
_symmetry.space_group_name_H-M   'P 1'
#
loop_
_entity.id
_entity.type
_entity.pdbx_description
1 polymer ?
#
loop_
_entity_poly.entity_id
_entity_poly.type
_entity_poly.pdbx_seq_one_letter_code
_entity_poly.pdbx_strand_id
1 'polypeptide(L)'
;MKWLLWHGNVGLALAEMENIVFGAEAASNGKDGVPKLLRAAKEFAMYVEGNAGLIPTFGDRYRHGETISTAIVESAVNQVMSKRLVKKQHMRWSEEGAHNLLQVRTKVLNNDLRRVFDQWSPTLSGAAVDGPLARKAA
;
A
#
# COMPACT_ATOMS: atom_id res chain seq x y z
N MET A 1 -12.70 13.67 12.67
CA MET A 1 -12.64 13.41 11.21
C MET A 1 -12.05 12.06 10.83
N LYS A 2 -10.73 11.81 10.99
CA LYS A 2 -10.07 10.55 10.57
C LYS A 2 -10.80 9.31 11.08
N TRP A 3 -11.14 9.28 12.37
CA TRP A 3 -11.85 8.16 12.99
C TRP A 3 -13.20 7.87 12.30
N LEU A 4 -14.00 8.91 12.02
CA LEU A 4 -15.30 8.76 11.35
C LEU A 4 -15.15 8.11 9.97
N LEU A 5 -14.24 8.64 9.15
CA LEU A 5 -13.95 8.10 7.82
C LEU A 5 -13.40 6.67 7.88
N TRP A 6 -12.57 6.38 8.88
CA TRP A 6 -12.03 5.02 9.08
C TRP A 6 -13.09 3.97 9.41
N HIS A 7 -14.21 4.42 9.98
CA HIS A 7 -15.34 3.56 10.33
C HIS A 7 -16.49 3.69 9.33
N GLY A 8 -16.26 4.27 8.14
CA GLY A 8 -17.30 4.43 7.12
C GLY A 8 -18.41 5.40 7.51
N ASN A 9 -18.26 6.16 8.59
CA ASN A 9 -19.25 7.13 9.07
C ASN A 9 -19.18 8.44 8.26
N VAL A 10 -19.41 8.34 6.95
CA VAL A 10 -19.26 9.44 5.99
C VAL A 10 -20.21 10.59 6.31
N GLY A 11 -21.48 10.31 6.65
CA GLY A 11 -22.46 11.36 6.99
C GLY A 11 -22.04 12.20 8.19
N LEU A 12 -21.58 11.55 9.27
CA LEU A 12 -21.06 12.26 10.45
C LEU A 12 -19.76 13.02 10.13
N ALA A 13 -18.92 12.48 9.24
CA ALA A 13 -17.71 13.17 8.81
C ALA A 13 -18.05 14.45 8.03
N LEU A 14 -19.02 14.41 7.11
CA LEU A 14 -19.46 15.58 6.35
C LEU A 14 -20.11 16.64 7.25
N ALA A 15 -20.99 16.24 8.18
CA ALA A 15 -21.58 17.16 9.15
C ALA A 15 -20.52 17.87 10.01
N GLU A 16 -19.48 17.13 10.44
CA GLU A 16 -18.38 17.72 11.19
C GLU A 16 -17.53 18.67 10.31
N MET A 17 -17.42 18.43 8.99
CA MET A 17 -16.76 19.36 8.07
C MET A 17 -17.57 20.63 7.86
N GLU A 18 -18.89 20.54 7.77
CA GLU A 18 -19.78 21.71 7.69
C GLU A 18 -19.59 22.62 8.91
N ASN A 19 -19.51 22.05 10.11
CA ASN A 19 -19.21 22.81 11.33
C ASN A 19 -17.86 23.54 11.25
N ILE A 20 -16.82 22.87 10.72
CA ILE A 20 -15.48 23.46 10.53
C ILE A 20 -15.53 24.59 9.51
N VAL A 21 -16.23 24.39 8.39
CA VAL A 21 -16.41 25.40 7.34
C VAL A 21 -17.13 26.63 7.90
N PHE A 22 -18.25 26.43 8.59
CA PHE A 22 -19.02 27.49 9.22
C PHE A 22 -18.20 28.27 10.24
N GLY A 23 -17.46 27.57 11.11
CA GLY A 23 -16.57 28.21 12.08
C GLY A 23 -15.43 29.00 11.44
N ALA A 24 -14.87 28.49 10.35
CA ALA A 24 -13.83 29.19 9.59
C ALA A 24 -14.37 30.44 8.88
N GLU A 25 -15.58 30.39 8.33
CA GLU A 25 -16.24 31.55 7.73
C GLU A 25 -16.52 32.64 8.78
N ALA A 26 -17.04 32.27 9.94
CA ALA A 26 -17.26 33.19 11.05
C ALA A 26 -15.95 33.80 11.59
N ALA A 27 -14.84 33.06 11.54
CA ALA A 27 -13.53 33.52 11.99
C ALA A 27 -12.77 34.36 10.94
N SER A 28 -13.33 34.55 9.74
CA SER A 28 -12.68 35.21 8.59
C SER A 28 -12.53 36.74 8.70
N ASN A 29 -12.29 37.26 9.90
CA ASN A 29 -11.98 38.67 10.16
C ASN A 29 -10.47 38.92 10.18
N GLY A 30 -9.84 38.95 9.01
CA GLY A 30 -8.47 39.46 8.83
C GLY A 30 -7.33 38.58 9.37
N LYS A 31 -7.60 37.32 9.73
CA LYS A 31 -6.56 36.35 10.11
C LYS A 31 -5.99 35.65 8.90
N ASP A 32 -4.68 35.81 8.68
CA ASP A 32 -3.95 35.10 7.64
C ASP A 32 -4.11 33.58 7.82
N GLY A 33 -4.38 32.87 6.72
CA GLY A 33 -4.53 31.41 6.69
C GLY A 33 -5.97 30.87 6.82
N VAL A 34 -6.93 31.65 7.33
CA VAL A 34 -8.36 31.25 7.39
C VAL A 34 -8.93 30.97 6.00
N PRO A 35 -8.67 31.79 4.95
CA PRO A 35 -9.15 31.50 3.61
C PRO A 35 -8.58 30.20 3.02
N LYS A 36 -7.31 29.87 3.34
CA LYS A 36 -6.66 28.64 2.87
C LYS A 36 -7.25 27.40 3.55
N LEU A 37 -7.50 27.49 4.87
CA LEU A 37 -8.17 26.42 5.61
C LEU A 37 -9.60 26.21 5.10
N LEU A 38 -10.36 27.28 4.91
CA LEU A 38 -11.72 27.24 4.40
C LEU A 38 -11.78 26.55 3.03
N ARG A 39 -10.87 26.94 2.12
CA ARG A 39 -10.75 26.29 0.80
C ARG A 39 -10.42 24.81 0.92
N ALA A 40 -9.43 24.46 1.72
CA ALA A 40 -9.02 23.07 1.91
C ALA A 40 -10.15 22.22 2.53
N ALA A 41 -10.90 22.77 3.49
CA ALA A 41 -12.04 22.10 4.12
C ALA A 41 -13.17 21.85 3.11
N LYS A 42 -13.49 22.84 2.27
CA LYS A 42 -14.49 22.70 1.19
C LYS A 42 -14.06 21.67 0.14
N GLU A 43 -12.81 21.74 -0.32
CA GLU A 43 -12.25 20.76 -1.26
C GLU A 43 -12.26 19.34 -0.68
N PHE A 44 -11.93 19.20 0.61
CA PHE A 44 -11.97 17.90 1.29
C PHE A 44 -13.39 17.36 1.47
N ALA A 45 -14.36 18.21 1.80
CA ALA A 45 -15.77 17.81 1.90
C ALA A 45 -16.31 17.31 0.56
N MET A 46 -16.09 18.06 -0.52
CA MET A 46 -16.47 17.65 -1.87
C MET A 46 -15.81 16.33 -2.28
N TYR A 47 -14.53 16.15 -1.93
CA TYR A 47 -13.83 14.89 -2.19
C TYR A 47 -14.47 13.73 -1.42
N VAL A 48 -14.74 13.89 -0.13
CA VAL A 48 -15.35 12.84 0.70
C VAL A 48 -16.77 12.50 0.21
N GLU A 49 -17.56 13.51 -0.15
CA GLU A 49 -18.90 13.32 -0.71
C GLU A 49 -18.87 12.57 -2.04
N GLY A 50 -18.04 13.02 -2.99
CA GLY A 50 -17.89 12.38 -4.30
C GLY A 50 -17.34 10.95 -4.24
N ASN A 51 -16.62 10.60 -3.17
CA ASN A 51 -16.05 9.28 -2.96
C ASN A 51 -16.79 8.48 -1.86
N ALA A 52 -17.96 8.93 -1.39
CA ALA A 52 -18.65 8.33 -0.25
C ALA A 52 -18.86 6.81 -0.39
N GLY A 53 -19.26 6.34 -1.57
CA GLY A 53 -19.46 4.93 -1.88
C GLY A 53 -18.17 4.11 -2.00
N LEU A 54 -17.00 4.76 -2.06
CA LEU A 54 -15.68 4.13 -2.16
C LEU A 54 -14.94 4.10 -0.82
N ILE A 55 -15.42 4.83 0.19
CA ILE A 55 -14.80 4.87 1.52
C ILE A 55 -15.08 3.54 2.24
N PRO A 56 -14.05 2.72 2.50
CA PRO A 56 -14.26 1.44 3.15
C PRO A 56 -14.43 1.59 4.66
N THR A 57 -15.30 0.78 5.25
CA THR A 57 -15.34 0.59 6.69
C THR A 57 -14.21 -0.34 7.13
N PHE A 58 -13.05 0.20 7.51
CA PHE A 58 -11.88 -0.62 7.87
C PHE A 58 -12.14 -1.52 9.09
N GLY A 59 -13.02 -1.11 10.01
CA GLY A 59 -13.45 -1.95 11.14
C GLY A 59 -14.19 -3.22 10.68
N ASP A 60 -15.02 -3.11 9.65
CA ASP A 60 -15.74 -4.26 9.10
C ASP A 60 -14.80 -5.16 8.32
N ARG A 61 -13.89 -4.57 7.51
CA ARG A 61 -12.83 -5.33 6.82
C ARG A 61 -12.00 -6.15 7.80
N TYR A 62 -11.60 -5.55 8.93
CA TYR A 62 -10.85 -6.26 9.97
C TYR A 62 -11.63 -7.44 10.56
N ARG A 63 -12.92 -7.27 10.88
CA ARG A 63 -13.76 -8.35 11.44
C ARG A 63 -14.01 -9.48 10.46
N HIS A 64 -14.03 -9.20 9.16
CA HIS A 64 -14.18 -10.19 8.10
C HIS A 64 -12.84 -10.76 7.60
N GLY A 65 -11.71 -10.36 8.18
CA GLY A 65 -10.38 -10.82 7.75
C GLY A 65 -9.98 -10.33 6.36
N GLU A 66 -10.61 -9.27 5.85
CA GLU A 66 -10.30 -8.67 4.56
C GLU A 66 -9.04 -7.80 4.63
N THR A 67 -8.39 -7.61 3.49
CA THR A 67 -7.24 -6.71 3.38
C THR A 67 -7.65 -5.28 3.74
N ILE A 68 -7.08 -4.80 4.86
CA ILE A 68 -7.35 -3.46 5.40
C ILE A 68 -6.67 -2.39 4.55
N SER A 69 -5.40 -2.58 4.17
CA SER A 69 -4.65 -1.58 3.42
C SER A 69 -3.48 -2.20 2.68
N THR A 70 -3.17 -1.63 1.51
CA THR A 70 -1.95 -1.90 0.74
C THR A 70 -0.75 -1.07 1.22
N ALA A 71 -0.90 -0.16 2.19
CA ALA A 71 0.14 0.79 2.58
C ALA A 71 1.48 0.14 3.00
N ILE A 72 1.43 -1.02 3.66
CA ILE A 72 2.65 -1.77 4.03
C ILE A 72 3.34 -2.30 2.76
N VAL A 73 2.56 -2.85 1.83
CA VAL A 73 3.07 -3.37 0.55
C VAL A 73 3.66 -2.23 -0.29
N GLU A 74 2.94 -1.12 -0.40
CA GLU A 74 3.39 0.07 -1.12
C GLU A 74 4.68 0.65 -0.53
N SER A 75 4.77 0.74 0.80
CA SER A 75 5.99 1.21 1.47
C SER A 75 7.16 0.27 1.22
N ALA A 76 6.96 -1.04 1.32
CA ALA A 76 7.99 -2.03 1.04
C ALA A 76 8.48 -1.95 -0.42
N VAL A 77 7.55 -1.85 -1.38
CA VAL A 77 7.88 -1.65 -2.80
C VAL A 77 8.67 -0.37 -2.99
N ASN A 78 8.20 0.75 -2.43
CA ASN A 78 8.86 2.04 -2.57
C ASN A 78 10.29 2.02 -2.00
N GLN A 79 10.51 1.33 -0.88
CA GLN A 79 11.85 1.13 -0.31
C GLN A 79 12.77 0.33 -1.24
N VAL A 80 12.27 -0.76 -1.85
CA VAL A 80 13.04 -1.58 -2.79
C VAL A 80 13.36 -0.77 -4.05
N MET A 81 12.37 -0.12 -4.67
CA MET A 81 12.56 0.74 -5.85
C MET A 81 13.59 1.84 -5.57
N SER A 82 13.45 2.52 -4.42
CA SER A 82 14.38 3.57 -4.00
C SER A 82 15.81 3.06 -3.86
N LYS A 83 16.00 1.89 -3.24
CA LYS A 83 17.34 1.31 -3.00
C LYS A 83 17.97 0.68 -4.25
N ARG A 84 17.18 0.03 -5.10
CA ARG A 84 17.68 -0.85 -6.19
C ARG A 84 17.52 -0.27 -7.58
N LEU A 85 16.67 0.73 -7.80
CA LEU A 85 16.38 1.24 -9.15
C LEU A 85 16.58 2.74 -9.31
N VAL A 86 16.31 3.55 -8.29
CA VAL A 86 16.37 5.02 -8.43
C VAL A 86 17.71 5.59 -7.98
N LYS A 87 18.17 5.26 -6.76
CA LYS A 87 19.37 5.87 -6.19
C LYS A 87 20.64 5.32 -6.83
N LYS A 88 21.67 6.17 -6.96
CA LYS A 88 23.02 5.76 -7.37
C LYS A 88 23.71 4.98 -6.23
N GLN A 89 23.31 3.73 -6.05
CA GLN A 89 23.84 2.81 -5.05
C GLN A 89 24.65 1.70 -5.73
N HIS A 90 25.65 1.15 -5.05
CA HIS A 90 26.33 -0.07 -5.47
C HIS A 90 25.31 -1.23 -5.36
N MET A 91 25.08 -1.98 -6.46
CA MET A 91 23.96 -2.95 -6.65
C MET A 91 22.62 -2.36 -7.13
N ARG A 92 22.64 -1.66 -8.28
CA ARG A 92 21.43 -1.29 -9.03
C ARG A 92 20.96 -2.48 -9.87
N TRP A 93 19.66 -2.73 -9.90
CA TRP A 93 19.08 -3.70 -10.81
C TRP A 93 18.72 -3.03 -12.14
N SER A 94 18.85 -3.75 -13.24
CA SER A 94 18.16 -3.40 -14.48
C SER A 94 16.67 -3.76 -14.33
N GLU A 95 15.82 -3.19 -15.19
CA GLU A 95 14.40 -3.57 -15.25
C GLU A 95 14.23 -5.07 -15.50
N GLU A 96 14.99 -5.63 -16.45
CA GLU A 96 15.03 -7.06 -16.75
C GLU A 96 15.50 -7.88 -15.53
N GLY A 97 16.56 -7.44 -14.83
CA GLY A 97 17.05 -8.11 -13.63
C GLY A 97 16.02 -8.11 -12.50
N ALA A 98 15.32 -7.00 -12.30
CA ALA A 98 14.23 -6.89 -11.31
C ALA A 98 13.05 -7.79 -11.69
N HIS A 99 12.66 -7.83 -12.97
CA HIS A 99 11.61 -8.70 -13.49
C HIS A 99 11.93 -10.19 -13.23
N ASN A 100 13.14 -10.63 -13.60
CA ASN A 100 13.57 -12.00 -13.39
C ASN A 100 13.63 -12.38 -11.91
N LEU A 101 14.12 -11.47 -11.04
CA LEU A 101 14.11 -11.67 -9.59
C LEU A 101 12.69 -11.81 -9.03
N LEU A 102 11.74 -10.99 -9.50
CA LEU A 102 10.34 -11.09 -9.09
C LEU A 102 9.71 -12.42 -9.53
N GLN A 103 9.99 -12.89 -10.75
CA GLN A 103 9.54 -14.20 -11.21
C GLN A 103 10.05 -15.31 -10.28
N VAL A 104 11.36 -15.37 -10.02
CA VAL A 104 11.96 -16.37 -9.14
C VAL A 104 11.36 -16.29 -7.73
N ARG A 105 11.26 -15.09 -7.15
CA ARG A 105 10.71 -14.90 -5.80
C ARG A 105 9.25 -15.35 -5.71
N THR A 106 8.45 -15.07 -6.73
CA THR A 106 7.05 -15.51 -6.82
C THR A 106 6.97 -17.03 -6.85
N LYS A 107 7.81 -17.68 -7.66
CA LYS A 107 7.87 -19.15 -7.71
C LYS A 107 8.34 -19.76 -6.39
N VAL A 108 9.24 -19.12 -5.65
CA VAL A 108 9.64 -19.55 -4.30
C VAL A 108 8.45 -19.44 -3.34
N LEU A 109 7.77 -18.29 -3.30
CA LEU A 109 6.64 -18.07 -2.39
C LEU A 109 5.47 -19.02 -2.67
N ASN A 110 5.25 -19.37 -3.94
CA ASN A 110 4.24 -20.34 -4.35
C ASN A 110 4.68 -21.81 -4.19
N ASN A 111 5.90 -22.08 -3.69
CA ASN A 111 6.52 -23.41 -3.65
C ASN A 111 6.62 -24.12 -5.03
N ASP A 112 6.59 -23.35 -6.11
CA ASP A 112 6.63 -23.83 -7.50
C ASP A 112 8.05 -23.88 -8.08
N LEU A 113 9.02 -23.22 -7.45
CA LEU A 113 10.35 -23.00 -8.05
C LEU A 113 11.01 -24.32 -8.46
N ARG A 114 11.00 -25.33 -7.59
CA ARG A 114 11.65 -26.61 -7.88
C ARG A 114 11.02 -27.30 -9.08
N ARG A 115 9.69 -27.38 -9.12
CA ARG A 115 8.95 -27.96 -10.24
C ARG A 115 9.26 -27.27 -11.57
N VAL A 116 9.28 -25.94 -11.59
CA VAL A 116 9.59 -25.18 -12.82
C VAL A 116 11.05 -25.36 -13.23
N PHE A 117 11.98 -25.39 -12.26
CA PHE A 117 13.38 -25.67 -12.53
C PHE A 117 13.57 -27.07 -13.13
N ASP A 118 12.89 -28.08 -12.58
CA ASP A 118 12.98 -29.46 -13.05
C ASP A 118 12.47 -29.61 -14.49
N GLN A 119 11.43 -28.85 -14.87
CA GLN A 119 10.92 -28.81 -16.24
C GLN A 119 11.90 -28.12 -17.20
N TRP A 120 12.52 -27.02 -16.77
CA TRP A 120 13.44 -26.25 -17.60
C TRP A 120 14.80 -26.92 -17.76
N SER A 121 15.29 -27.60 -16.71
CA SER A 121 16.58 -28.30 -16.73
C SER A 121 16.48 -29.71 -16.14
N PRO A 122 15.94 -30.68 -16.91
CA PRO A 122 15.80 -32.06 -16.45
C PRO A 122 17.16 -32.72 -16.12
N THR A 123 18.21 -32.37 -16.86
CA THR A 123 19.56 -32.91 -16.69
C THR A 123 20.23 -32.50 -15.38
N LEU A 124 20.05 -31.25 -14.95
CA LEU A 124 20.57 -30.76 -13.67
C LEU A 124 19.73 -31.26 -12.47
N SER A 125 18.49 -31.65 -12.73
CA SER A 125 17.53 -32.04 -11.69
C SER A 125 17.71 -33.48 -11.24
N GLY A 126 18.20 -34.36 -12.13
CA GLY A 126 18.56 -35.75 -11.82
C GLY A 126 19.92 -35.92 -11.15
N ALA A 127 20.80 -34.90 -11.16
CA ALA A 127 22.15 -34.97 -10.61
C ALA A 127 22.23 -34.64 -9.10
N ALA A 128 21.13 -34.24 -8.47
CA ALA A 128 21.12 -33.78 -7.08
C ALA A 128 20.10 -34.53 -6.22
N VAL A 129 20.44 -35.76 -5.84
CA VAL A 129 20.01 -36.37 -4.57
C VAL A 129 21.19 -37.14 -3.99
N ASP A 130 22.12 -36.41 -3.37
CA ASP A 130 22.95 -36.87 -2.25
C ASP A 130 23.66 -35.63 -1.64
N GLY A 131 22.98 -34.93 -0.72
CA GLY A 131 23.57 -33.80 0.00
C GLY A 131 22.56 -32.88 0.70
N PRO A 132 22.74 -32.54 2.00
CA PRO A 132 21.67 -32.04 2.84
C PRO A 132 21.45 -30.54 2.69
N LEU A 133 20.41 -30.13 1.96
CA LEU A 133 19.77 -28.83 2.15
C LEU A 133 18.64 -28.97 3.18
N ALA A 134 19.00 -29.51 4.35
CA ALA A 134 18.14 -29.50 5.53
C ALA A 134 18.18 -28.11 6.15
N ARG A 135 17.03 -27.45 6.09
CA ARG A 135 16.57 -26.29 6.86
C ARG A 135 17.42 -25.99 8.12
N LYS A 136 18.00 -24.80 8.18
CA LYS A 136 18.19 -24.08 9.44
C LYS A 136 17.19 -22.93 9.47
N ALA A 137 16.09 -23.15 10.20
CA ALA A 137 15.26 -22.07 10.69
C ALA A 137 16.00 -21.43 11.89
N ALA A 138 16.13 -20.11 11.86
CA ALA A 138 16.38 -19.24 13.00
C ALA A 138 15.45 -18.05 12.84
#